data_AF-A0A958LUB0-F1
#
_entry.id   AF-A0A958LUB0-F1
#
_cell.length_a   1.000
_cell.length_b   1.000
_cell.length_c   1.000
_cell.angle_alpha   90.00
_cell.angle_beta   90.00
_cell.angle_gamma   90.00
#
_symmetry.space_group_name_H-M   'P 1'
#
loop_
_entity.id
_entity.type
_entity.pdbx_description
1 polymer ?
#
loop_
_entity_poly.entity_id
_entity_poly.type
_entity_poly.pdbx_seq_one_letter_code
_entity_poly.pdbx_strand_id
1 'polypeptide(L)'
;MDASRWATMAFALATALMLGCEPMHVRSLQDNSFNGSSGSGSGSGSGGGGSGGGGSGGGSSLPAEQAFFAERVKASFEASCIACHAAPRLVTGTPAPLNIYDYGPMKNLLNDGVSPANNRLINKIRGVITHTGGDACGGNLSSGPCKEVMEWYKVENKVTDNGSTGFIDNISPLGVVTGWAKDPGDEAKKLTVYFYVNGPVGVGQAAGSVVAQEVGLGGAGLNHYFNHQLPAQFRDGTTREIYAYAEQAIAGNLLPGTPKQYVAYQQSDEGRQYFAANIATNFANTCGACHPTTYEAGFANLISPPPDKGGTAQNNGLVIKGSGGNGHGGGNRCGGTNGSPCREFQEWWRIEFGN
;
A
#
# COMPACT_ATOMS: atom_id res chain seq x y z
N MET A 1 -8.46 46.25 -6.20
CA MET A 1 -8.18 45.08 -5.35
C MET A 1 -8.97 43.94 -5.97
N ASP A 2 -8.33 43.17 -6.85
CA ASP A 2 -9.01 42.24 -7.75
C ASP A 2 -8.55 40.81 -7.51
N ALA A 3 -9.51 39.95 -7.21
CA ALA A 3 -9.34 38.53 -6.94
C ALA A 3 -9.79 37.74 -8.17
N SER A 4 -8.88 37.52 -9.12
CA SER A 4 -9.14 36.62 -10.26
C SER A 4 -7.85 36.08 -10.89
N ARG A 5 -7.07 35.27 -10.15
CA ARG A 5 -5.94 34.51 -10.74
C ARG A 5 -5.65 33.20 -9.99
N TRP A 6 -6.57 32.23 -10.02
CA TRP A 6 -6.22 30.82 -9.77
C TRP A 6 -7.20 29.91 -10.53
N ALA A 7 -6.89 29.65 -11.81
CA ALA A 7 -7.34 28.48 -12.54
C ALA A 7 -6.66 28.51 -13.92
N THR A 8 -5.68 27.64 -14.16
CA THR A 8 -5.41 26.89 -15.41
C THR A 8 -3.98 26.32 -15.31
N MET A 9 -3.85 25.16 -14.66
CA MET A 9 -2.74 24.24 -14.94
C MET A 9 -3.40 22.91 -15.32
N ALA A 10 -3.74 22.79 -16.60
CA ALA A 10 -4.29 21.58 -17.19
C ALA A 10 -3.15 20.71 -17.74
N PHE A 11 -3.11 19.48 -17.24
CA PHE A 11 -2.50 18.25 -17.73
C PHE A 11 -1.73 18.29 -19.06
N ALA A 12 -0.43 17.98 -18.98
CA ALA A 12 0.33 17.34 -20.04
C ALA A 12 1.04 16.11 -19.46
N LEU A 13 0.29 15.00 -19.29
CA LEU A 13 0.86 13.70 -18.94
C LEU A 13 0.98 12.88 -20.22
N ALA A 14 2.19 12.80 -20.79
CA ALA A 14 2.48 11.94 -21.92
C ALA A 14 2.58 10.49 -21.44
N THR A 15 1.62 9.67 -21.85
CA THR A 15 1.61 8.21 -21.63
C THR A 15 2.72 7.56 -22.48
N ALA A 16 3.73 6.99 -21.83
CA ALA A 16 4.70 6.09 -22.47
C ALA A 16 4.37 4.65 -22.03
N LEU A 17 3.61 3.94 -22.87
CA LEU A 17 3.26 2.53 -22.70
C LEU A 17 4.08 1.71 -23.71
N MET A 18 5.13 1.04 -23.25
CA MET A 18 5.88 0.04 -24.01
C MET A 18 6.63 -0.85 -23.02
N LEU A 19 6.13 -2.05 -22.71
CA LEU A 19 6.99 -3.16 -22.28
C LEU A 19 6.37 -4.51 -22.67
N GLY A 20 7.17 -5.30 -23.37
CA GLY A 20 6.88 -6.64 -23.84
C GLY A 20 6.94 -7.69 -22.73
N CYS A 21 6.31 -8.81 -23.04
CA CYS A 21 6.11 -9.96 -22.17
C CYS A 21 7.25 -10.97 -22.36
N GLU A 22 7.95 -11.34 -21.29
CA GLU A 22 8.77 -12.56 -21.25
C GLU A 22 8.45 -13.39 -19.99
N PRO A 23 8.48 -14.74 -20.08
CA PRO A 23 7.97 -15.63 -19.04
C PRO A 23 8.98 -15.86 -17.91
N MET A 24 8.52 -15.70 -16.66
CA MET A 24 9.27 -16.08 -15.46
C MET A 24 9.30 -17.60 -15.26
N HIS A 25 10.51 -18.16 -15.12
CA HIS A 25 10.77 -19.51 -14.65
C HIS A 25 10.48 -19.65 -13.15
N VAL A 26 9.67 -20.67 -12.80
CA VAL A 26 9.37 -21.03 -11.41
C VAL A 26 10.55 -21.80 -10.81
N ARG A 27 11.17 -21.27 -9.75
CA ARG A 27 12.05 -22.04 -8.85
C ARG A 27 11.29 -22.40 -7.58
N SER A 28 11.15 -23.69 -7.35
CA SER A 28 10.73 -24.32 -6.10
C SER A 28 11.75 -24.02 -5.01
N LEU A 29 11.29 -23.51 -3.85
CA LEU A 29 12.08 -23.41 -2.64
C LEU A 29 11.52 -24.37 -1.59
N GLN A 30 12.42 -25.24 -1.14
CA GLN A 30 12.25 -26.23 -0.09
C GLN A 30 12.16 -25.59 1.30
N ASP A 31 11.58 -26.38 2.20
CA ASP A 31 11.27 -26.16 3.60
C ASP A 31 12.36 -25.47 4.44
N ASN A 32 11.93 -24.55 5.31
CA ASN A 32 12.68 -24.14 6.49
C ASN A 32 11.85 -24.40 7.74
N SER A 33 12.27 -25.40 8.51
CA SER A 33 11.75 -25.74 9.82
C SER A 33 12.25 -24.73 10.86
N PHE A 34 11.32 -24.03 11.52
CA PHE A 34 11.62 -23.20 12.68
C PHE A 34 11.34 -23.97 13.97
N ASN A 35 12.40 -24.21 14.73
CA ASN A 35 12.40 -24.81 16.04
C ASN A 35 12.11 -23.72 17.10
N GLY A 36 10.88 -23.70 17.64
CA GLY A 36 10.44 -22.74 18.65
C GLY A 36 10.34 -23.39 20.03
N SER A 37 11.28 -23.03 20.92
CA SER A 37 11.34 -23.44 22.32
C SER A 37 10.18 -22.85 23.13
N SER A 38 9.42 -23.71 23.81
CA SER A 38 8.29 -23.36 24.68
C SER A 38 8.75 -23.12 26.12
N GLY A 39 8.73 -21.84 26.54
CA GLY A 39 8.89 -21.44 27.93
C GLY A 39 7.58 -21.57 28.71
N SER A 40 7.56 -22.46 29.68
CA SER A 40 6.42 -22.73 30.59
C SER A 40 6.44 -21.74 31.75
N GLY A 41 5.49 -20.79 31.78
CA GLY A 41 5.27 -19.87 32.91
C GLY A 41 3.97 -20.23 33.65
N SER A 42 4.09 -20.96 34.75
CA SER A 42 2.98 -21.32 35.63
C SER A 42 2.71 -20.17 36.62
N GLY A 43 1.66 -19.39 36.39
CA GLY A 43 1.17 -18.37 37.32
C GLY A 43 -0.15 -18.79 37.96
N SER A 44 -0.11 -19.29 39.19
CA SER A 44 -1.27 -19.64 39.99
C SER A 44 -1.86 -18.39 40.65
N GLY A 45 -2.97 -17.87 40.13
CA GLY A 45 -3.74 -16.78 40.72
C GLY A 45 -5.01 -17.30 41.41
N SER A 46 -5.01 -17.29 42.73
CA SER A 46 -6.13 -17.69 43.59
C SER A 46 -7.26 -16.66 43.53
N GLY A 47 -8.44 -17.05 43.03
CA GLY A 47 -9.64 -16.21 43.02
C GLY A 47 -10.29 -16.13 44.40
N GLY A 48 -10.41 -14.92 44.93
CA GLY A 48 -11.22 -14.60 46.10
C GLY A 48 -12.70 -14.47 45.71
N GLY A 49 -13.55 -15.29 46.32
CA GLY A 49 -15.00 -15.21 46.20
C GLY A 49 -15.54 -13.96 46.89
N GLY A 50 -16.17 -13.07 46.13
CA GLY A 50 -16.98 -11.97 46.63
C GLY A 50 -18.45 -12.25 46.35
N SER A 51 -19.18 -12.65 47.38
CA SER A 51 -20.63 -12.80 47.36
C SER A 51 -21.33 -11.46 47.63
N GLY A 52 -22.43 -11.22 46.90
CA GLY A 52 -23.60 -10.51 47.43
C GLY A 52 -23.60 -8.99 47.29
N GLY A 53 -24.22 -8.50 46.22
CA GLY A 53 -24.63 -7.10 46.08
C GLY A 53 -25.77 -6.98 45.07
N GLY A 54 -26.99 -7.29 45.50
CA GLY A 54 -28.21 -7.14 44.71
C GLY A 54 -28.51 -5.66 44.49
N GLY A 55 -27.93 -5.08 43.45
CA GLY A 55 -28.31 -3.79 42.90
C GLY A 55 -29.04 -3.99 41.59
N SER A 56 -30.36 -3.74 41.57
CA SER A 56 -31.09 -3.46 40.32
C SER A 56 -30.59 -2.11 39.78
N GLY A 57 -29.47 -2.15 39.07
CA GLY A 57 -28.77 -0.98 38.51
C GLY A 57 -28.80 -1.03 36.99
N GLY A 58 -29.07 0.12 36.38
CA GLY A 58 -29.36 0.29 34.95
C GLY A 58 -28.46 -0.53 34.03
N GLY A 59 -29.09 -1.21 33.07
CA GLY A 59 -28.41 -2.02 32.06
C GLY A 59 -27.45 -1.17 31.26
N SER A 60 -26.18 -1.15 31.69
CA SER A 60 -25.09 -0.72 30.85
C SER A 60 -25.01 -1.70 29.69
N SER A 61 -25.55 -1.31 28.54
CA SER A 61 -25.36 -2.04 27.30
C SER A 61 -23.87 -2.29 27.11
N LEU A 62 -23.48 -3.55 26.88
CA LEU A 62 -22.10 -3.88 26.53
C LEU A 62 -21.66 -3.06 25.31
N PRO A 63 -20.37 -2.69 25.19
CA PRO A 63 -19.83 -2.17 23.94
C PRO A 63 -20.19 -3.09 22.76
N ALA A 64 -20.45 -2.50 21.59
CA ALA A 64 -20.94 -3.23 20.42
C ALA A 64 -20.05 -4.43 20.05
N GLU A 65 -18.73 -4.28 20.24
CA GLU A 65 -17.74 -5.31 19.95
C GLU A 65 -17.82 -6.49 20.92
N GLN A 66 -18.07 -6.22 22.21
CA GLN A 66 -18.27 -7.25 23.24
C GLN A 66 -19.62 -7.96 23.08
N ALA A 67 -20.67 -7.21 22.72
CA ALA A 67 -21.97 -7.78 22.41
C ALA A 67 -21.88 -8.73 21.20
N PHE A 68 -21.21 -8.31 20.12
CA PHE A 68 -21.01 -9.15 18.94
C PHE A 68 -20.26 -10.45 19.27
N PHE A 69 -19.18 -10.34 20.05
CA PHE A 69 -18.45 -11.52 20.50
C PHE A 69 -19.33 -12.48 21.31
N ALA A 70 -20.05 -11.95 22.31
CA ALA A 70 -20.88 -12.75 23.20
C ALA A 70 -22.04 -13.45 22.47
N GLU A 71 -22.67 -12.76 21.52
CA GLU A 71 -23.85 -13.26 20.82
C GLU A 71 -23.52 -14.18 19.65
N ARG A 72 -22.44 -13.89 18.90
CA ARG A 72 -22.15 -14.57 17.63
C ARG A 72 -20.91 -15.45 17.69
N VAL A 73 -19.77 -14.88 18.06
CA VAL A 73 -18.49 -15.60 18.07
C VAL A 73 -18.51 -16.72 19.10
N LYS A 74 -18.90 -16.41 20.34
CA LYS A 74 -18.96 -17.39 21.42
C LYS A 74 -19.91 -18.54 21.09
N ALA A 75 -21.12 -18.23 20.62
CA ALA A 75 -22.10 -19.24 20.22
C ALA A 75 -21.55 -20.16 19.11
N SER A 76 -20.84 -19.60 18.13
CA SER A 76 -20.21 -20.39 17.07
C SER A 76 -19.07 -21.29 17.60
N PHE A 77 -18.26 -20.80 18.54
CA PHE A 77 -17.20 -21.58 19.18
C PHE A 77 -17.76 -22.66 20.12
N GLU A 78 -18.88 -22.42 20.80
CA GLU A 78 -19.56 -23.45 21.58
C GLU A 78 -20.10 -24.56 20.66
N ALA A 79 -20.64 -24.22 19.50
CA ALA A 79 -21.10 -25.22 18.53
C ALA A 79 -19.95 -26.06 17.93
N SER A 80 -18.78 -25.46 17.67
CA SER A 80 -17.70 -26.11 16.93
C SER A 80 -16.53 -26.63 17.78
N CYS A 81 -16.33 -26.10 19.00
CA CYS A 81 -15.10 -26.31 19.76
C CYS A 81 -15.32 -26.90 21.16
N ILE A 82 -16.57 -27.02 21.62
CA ILE A 82 -16.89 -27.44 23.00
C ILE A 82 -16.37 -28.84 23.35
N ALA A 83 -16.27 -29.75 22.38
CA ALA A 83 -15.74 -31.09 22.61
C ALA A 83 -14.31 -31.10 23.18
N CYS A 84 -13.50 -30.09 22.82
CA CYS A 84 -12.14 -29.94 23.33
C CYS A 84 -12.02 -28.87 24.43
N HIS A 85 -12.96 -27.92 24.48
CA HIS A 85 -12.88 -26.74 25.34
C HIS A 85 -13.97 -26.69 26.44
N ALA A 86 -14.61 -27.81 26.80
CA ALA A 86 -15.55 -27.87 27.92
C ALA A 86 -14.92 -28.34 29.24
N ALA A 87 -15.59 -28.02 30.35
CA ALA A 87 -15.38 -28.67 31.64
C ALA A 87 -16.55 -29.62 31.96
N PRO A 88 -16.31 -30.78 32.61
CA PRO A 88 -15.01 -31.39 32.92
C PRO A 88 -14.37 -32.02 31.67
N ARG A 89 -13.03 -31.94 31.58
CA ARG A 89 -12.29 -32.41 30.38
C ARG A 89 -12.19 -33.93 30.42
N LEU A 90 -12.92 -34.62 29.53
CA LEU A 90 -12.85 -36.08 29.37
C LEU A 90 -11.74 -36.54 28.41
N VAL A 91 -10.88 -35.62 27.95
CA VAL A 91 -9.86 -35.90 26.95
C VAL A 91 -8.54 -36.28 27.62
N THR A 92 -7.98 -37.43 27.28
CA THR A 92 -6.63 -37.84 27.70
C THR A 92 -5.59 -36.99 26.96
N GLY A 93 -5.00 -35.99 27.62
CA GLY A 93 -3.97 -35.13 27.01
C GLY A 93 -3.76 -33.79 27.72
N THR A 94 -2.92 -32.92 27.15
CA THR A 94 -2.71 -31.55 27.65
C THR A 94 -4.04 -30.80 27.62
N PRO A 95 -4.52 -30.31 28.77
CA PRO A 95 -5.83 -29.68 28.85
C PRO A 95 -5.92 -28.42 27.96
N ALA A 96 -6.85 -28.37 27.00
CA ALA A 96 -7.05 -27.19 26.13
C ALA A 96 -7.64 -25.98 26.88
N PRO A 97 -7.20 -24.74 26.62
CA PRO A 97 -7.60 -23.59 27.44
C PRO A 97 -9.10 -23.30 27.34
N LEU A 98 -9.77 -23.02 28.48
CA LEU A 98 -11.21 -22.69 28.50
C LEU A 98 -11.48 -21.21 28.20
N ASN A 99 -10.44 -20.38 28.23
CA ASN A 99 -10.56 -18.93 28.03
C ASN A 99 -10.83 -18.53 26.57
N ILE A 100 -11.05 -19.50 25.67
CA ILE A 100 -11.50 -19.25 24.30
C ILE A 100 -12.95 -18.70 24.25
N TYR A 101 -13.68 -18.76 25.36
CA TYR A 101 -15.00 -18.16 25.51
C TYR A 101 -14.98 -16.78 26.18
N ASP A 102 -13.78 -16.31 26.54
CA ASP A 102 -13.57 -15.01 27.16
C ASP A 102 -13.13 -13.99 26.11
N TYR A 103 -13.77 -12.81 26.12
CA TYR A 103 -13.53 -11.75 25.13
C TYR A 103 -12.06 -11.30 25.09
N GLY A 104 -11.44 -11.02 26.24
CA GLY A 104 -10.07 -10.47 26.31
C GLY A 104 -9.01 -11.37 25.66
N PRO A 105 -8.86 -12.64 26.10
CA PRO A 105 -7.91 -13.58 25.49
C PRO A 105 -8.15 -13.81 24.00
N MET A 106 -9.41 -13.91 23.57
CA MET A 106 -9.78 -14.07 22.15
C MET A 106 -9.41 -12.84 21.33
N LYS A 107 -9.65 -11.64 21.86
CA LYS A 107 -9.31 -10.37 21.20
C LYS A 107 -7.80 -10.23 21.01
N ASN A 108 -7.00 -10.68 21.97
CA ASN A 108 -5.54 -10.68 21.81
C ASN A 108 -5.09 -11.55 20.63
N LEU A 109 -5.73 -12.70 20.40
CA LEU A 109 -5.46 -13.55 19.24
C LEU A 109 -6.00 -12.95 17.93
N LEU A 110 -7.14 -12.25 17.99
CA LEU A 110 -7.74 -11.55 16.86
C LEU A 110 -6.84 -10.41 16.36
N ASN A 111 -6.24 -9.66 17.29
CA ASN A 111 -5.39 -8.50 17.00
C ASN A 111 -3.95 -8.87 16.66
N ASP A 112 -3.54 -10.12 16.87
CA ASP A 112 -2.26 -10.67 16.42
C ASP A 112 -2.35 -11.04 14.93
N GLY A 113 -2.45 -10.01 14.07
CA GLY A 113 -2.72 -10.17 12.63
C GLY A 113 -2.92 -8.85 11.89
N VAL A 114 -3.04 -8.93 10.57
CA VAL A 114 -3.15 -7.74 9.70
C VAL A 114 -4.49 -7.63 8.97
N SER A 115 -5.34 -8.66 9.01
CA SER A 115 -6.63 -8.63 8.31
C SER A 115 -7.66 -9.59 8.95
N PRO A 116 -8.95 -9.48 8.58
CA PRO A 116 -9.97 -10.45 9.00
C PRO A 116 -9.59 -11.89 8.60
N ALA A 117 -8.99 -12.10 7.44
CA ALA A 117 -8.64 -13.44 6.91
C ALA A 117 -7.25 -13.95 7.33
N ASN A 118 -6.42 -13.09 7.92
CA ASN A 118 -5.07 -13.40 8.34
C ASN A 118 -4.75 -12.74 9.68
N ASN A 119 -5.15 -13.42 10.74
CA ASN A 119 -4.76 -13.18 12.12
C ASN A 119 -4.55 -14.52 12.83
N ARG A 120 -3.91 -14.49 13.99
CA ARG A 120 -3.52 -15.70 14.71
C ARG A 120 -4.72 -16.55 15.10
N LEU A 121 -5.84 -15.93 15.48
CA LEU A 121 -7.07 -16.66 15.78
C LEU A 121 -7.57 -17.46 14.56
N ILE A 122 -7.73 -16.78 13.41
CA ILE A 122 -8.15 -17.40 12.14
C ILE A 122 -7.17 -18.47 11.68
N ASN A 123 -5.87 -18.20 11.73
CA ASN A 123 -4.84 -19.16 11.33
C ASN A 123 -4.85 -20.40 12.22
N LYS A 124 -5.21 -20.25 13.50
CA LYS A 124 -5.34 -21.38 14.42
C LYS A 124 -6.59 -22.21 14.17
N ILE A 125 -7.74 -21.58 13.99
CA ILE A 125 -9.00 -22.31 13.75
C ILE A 125 -9.09 -22.90 12.35
N ARG A 126 -8.31 -22.41 11.38
CA ARG A 126 -8.24 -22.98 10.02
C ARG A 126 -7.13 -24.03 9.84
N GLY A 127 -6.42 -24.38 10.92
CA GLY A 127 -5.34 -25.37 10.89
C GLY A 127 -4.02 -24.93 10.25
N VAL A 128 -3.83 -23.64 9.94
CA VAL A 128 -2.53 -23.12 9.49
C VAL A 128 -1.51 -23.09 10.62
N ILE A 129 -1.94 -22.70 11.82
CA ILE A 129 -1.18 -22.91 13.05
C ILE A 129 -1.65 -24.24 13.64
N THR A 130 -0.72 -25.18 13.79
CA THR A 130 -1.00 -26.53 14.29
C THR A 130 -1.82 -26.48 15.59
N HIS A 131 -2.96 -27.15 15.55
CA HIS A 131 -3.89 -27.28 16.66
C HIS A 131 -4.57 -28.65 16.58
N THR A 132 -4.75 -29.32 17.72
CA THR A 132 -5.33 -30.68 17.78
C THR A 132 -6.75 -30.75 17.21
N GLY A 133 -7.49 -29.63 17.22
CA GLY A 133 -8.84 -29.56 16.67
C GLY A 133 -8.93 -29.52 15.14
N GLY A 134 -7.81 -29.44 14.41
CA GLY A 134 -7.80 -29.38 12.94
C GLY A 134 -8.40 -28.08 12.38
N ASP A 135 -8.90 -28.15 11.14
CA ASP A 135 -9.59 -27.05 10.46
C ASP A 135 -11.08 -27.02 10.83
N ALA A 136 -11.44 -26.07 11.69
CA ALA A 136 -12.81 -25.79 12.11
C ALA A 136 -13.58 -24.91 11.11
N CYS A 137 -12.94 -24.39 10.06
CA CYS A 137 -13.60 -23.59 9.03
C CYS A 137 -14.34 -24.45 7.99
N GLY A 138 -14.03 -25.74 7.89
CA GLY A 138 -14.55 -26.61 6.84
C GLY A 138 -14.00 -26.28 5.45
N GLY A 139 -12.73 -25.86 5.38
CA GLY A 139 -12.02 -25.57 4.13
C GLY A 139 -12.31 -24.21 3.49
N ASN A 140 -13.23 -23.40 4.03
CA ASN A 140 -13.50 -22.05 3.53
C ASN A 140 -13.76 -21.06 4.66
N LEU A 141 -13.38 -19.79 4.49
CA LEU A 141 -13.54 -18.77 5.53
C LEU A 141 -15.00 -18.28 5.68
N SER A 142 -15.88 -18.59 4.73
CA SER A 142 -17.25 -18.08 4.68
C SER A 142 -18.24 -18.87 5.54
N SER A 143 -17.79 -19.89 6.28
CA SER A 143 -18.64 -20.72 7.14
C SER A 143 -18.13 -20.87 8.58
N GLY A 144 -19.05 -21.26 9.46
CA GLY A 144 -18.77 -21.65 10.84
C GLY A 144 -18.06 -20.56 11.66
N PRO A 145 -17.15 -20.94 12.57
CA PRO A 145 -16.47 -19.98 13.46
C PRO A 145 -15.60 -18.98 12.70
N CYS A 146 -15.13 -19.32 11.49
CA CYS A 146 -14.24 -18.46 10.72
C CYS A 146 -14.99 -17.26 10.13
N LYS A 147 -16.23 -17.46 9.66
CA LYS A 147 -17.12 -16.37 9.28
C LYS A 147 -17.33 -15.41 10.45
N GLU A 148 -17.74 -15.93 11.60
CA GLU A 148 -18.08 -15.09 12.76
C GLU A 148 -16.85 -14.34 13.31
N VAL A 149 -15.66 -14.95 13.28
CA VAL A 149 -14.41 -14.26 13.66
C VAL A 149 -14.02 -13.19 12.66
N MET A 150 -14.21 -13.39 11.36
CA MET A 150 -13.97 -12.34 10.37
C MET A 150 -14.92 -11.15 10.56
N GLU A 151 -16.20 -11.42 10.81
CA GLU A 151 -17.18 -10.37 11.10
C GLU A 151 -16.88 -9.66 12.44
N TRP A 152 -16.42 -10.40 13.44
CA TRP A 152 -16.00 -9.80 14.70
C TRP A 152 -14.75 -8.95 14.53
N TYR A 153 -13.76 -9.39 13.74
CA TYR A 153 -12.60 -8.55 13.38
C TYR A 153 -13.05 -7.22 12.81
N LYS A 154 -14.06 -7.24 11.94
CA LYS A 154 -14.62 -6.04 11.32
C LYS A 154 -15.24 -5.10 12.34
N VAL A 155 -16.08 -5.61 13.23
CA VAL A 155 -16.68 -4.81 14.31
C VAL A 155 -15.61 -4.28 15.27
N GLU A 156 -14.68 -5.13 15.70
CA GLU A 156 -13.62 -4.82 16.66
C GLU A 156 -12.64 -3.76 16.12
N ASN A 157 -12.25 -3.87 14.85
CA ASN A 157 -11.30 -2.97 14.20
C ASN A 157 -11.99 -1.88 13.38
N LYS A 158 -13.31 -1.77 13.47
CA LYS A 158 -14.14 -0.81 12.72
C LYS A 158 -13.90 -0.87 11.20
N VAL A 159 -13.63 -2.06 10.68
CA VAL A 159 -13.56 -2.35 9.25
C VAL A 159 -14.99 -2.59 8.78
N THR A 160 -15.54 -1.72 7.93
CA THR A 160 -16.87 -1.92 7.36
C THR A 160 -16.83 -3.01 6.29
N ASP A 161 -17.91 -3.78 6.13
CA ASP A 161 -18.07 -4.85 5.12
C ASP A 161 -17.84 -4.39 3.67
N ASN A 162 -17.91 -3.08 3.44
CA ASN A 162 -17.53 -2.42 2.20
C ASN A 162 -16.08 -1.93 2.25
N GLY A 163 -15.17 -2.80 2.70
CA GLY A 163 -13.77 -2.46 2.92
C GLY A 163 -13.25 -1.67 1.74
N SER A 164 -12.75 -0.47 2.03
CA SER A 164 -12.17 0.40 1.03
C SER A 164 -11.21 -0.42 0.16
N THR A 165 -11.48 -0.47 -1.13
CA THR A 165 -10.67 -1.22 -2.10
C THR A 165 -9.93 -0.23 -2.99
N GLY A 166 -8.87 -0.68 -3.65
CA GLY A 166 -8.03 0.20 -4.45
C GLY A 166 -6.72 -0.46 -4.85
N PHE A 167 -5.89 0.28 -5.56
CA PHE A 167 -4.59 -0.19 -6.03
C PHE A 167 -3.68 0.99 -6.37
N ILE A 168 -2.36 0.82 -6.23
CA ILE A 168 -1.37 1.74 -6.81
C ILE A 168 -1.06 1.29 -8.24
N ASP A 169 -1.60 1.98 -9.23
CA ASP A 169 -1.35 1.69 -10.65
C ASP A 169 0.13 1.88 -11.00
N ASN A 170 0.68 3.06 -10.71
CA ASN A 170 2.03 3.44 -11.13
C ASN A 170 2.72 4.35 -10.12
N ILE A 171 4.06 4.30 -10.10
CA ILE A 171 4.91 5.25 -9.40
C ILE A 171 5.92 5.74 -10.44
N SER A 172 5.81 7.00 -10.84
CA SER A 172 6.72 7.56 -11.86
C SER A 172 8.13 7.73 -11.30
N PRO A 173 9.17 7.84 -12.16
CA PRO A 173 10.51 8.24 -11.74
C PRO A 173 10.56 9.62 -11.04
N LEU A 174 9.51 10.44 -11.14
CA LEU A 174 9.39 11.71 -10.41
C LEU A 174 8.78 11.55 -9.01
N GLY A 175 8.46 10.32 -8.61
CA GLY A 175 7.79 9.99 -7.36
C GLY A 175 6.31 10.36 -7.34
N VAL A 176 5.66 10.42 -8.50
CA VAL A 176 4.20 10.60 -8.59
C VAL A 176 3.54 9.24 -8.48
N VAL A 177 2.77 9.05 -7.41
CA VAL A 177 1.99 7.83 -7.14
C VAL A 177 0.59 8.05 -7.70
N THR A 178 0.20 7.21 -8.66
CA THR A 178 -1.15 7.21 -9.21
C THR A 178 -1.84 5.89 -8.92
N GLY A 179 -3.13 5.95 -8.69
CA GLY A 179 -3.96 4.78 -8.46
C GLY A 179 -5.39 5.18 -8.20
N TRP A 180 -6.15 4.26 -7.63
CA TRP A 180 -7.53 4.50 -7.26
C TRP A 180 -7.88 3.86 -5.93
N ALA A 181 -8.87 4.43 -5.24
CA ALA A 181 -9.48 3.87 -4.05
C ALA A 181 -10.97 4.22 -3.99
N LYS A 182 -11.82 3.22 -3.69
CA LYS A 182 -13.27 3.40 -3.56
C LYS A 182 -13.86 2.59 -2.42
N ASP A 183 -15.02 3.04 -1.93
CA ASP A 183 -15.87 2.29 -1.02
C ASP A 183 -16.95 1.57 -1.86
N PRO A 184 -16.92 0.23 -2.00
CA PRO A 184 -17.90 -0.48 -2.83
C PRO A 184 -19.35 -0.36 -2.36
N GLY A 185 -19.59 0.03 -1.11
CA GLY A 185 -20.94 0.22 -0.58
C GLY A 185 -21.41 1.67 -0.62
N ASP A 186 -20.52 2.61 -0.93
CA ASP A 186 -20.85 4.01 -1.15
C ASP A 186 -19.93 4.59 -2.23
N GLU A 187 -20.30 4.42 -3.50
CA GLU A 187 -19.52 4.94 -4.63
C GLU A 187 -19.52 6.49 -4.69
N ALA A 188 -20.35 7.19 -3.90
CA ALA A 188 -20.26 8.64 -3.76
C ALA A 188 -19.19 9.06 -2.74
N LYS A 189 -18.77 8.14 -1.87
CA LYS A 189 -17.76 8.39 -0.84
C LYS A 189 -16.39 8.59 -1.46
N LYS A 190 -15.77 9.70 -1.08
CA LYS A 190 -14.37 10.01 -1.39
C LYS A 190 -13.49 9.46 -0.29
N LEU A 191 -12.50 8.65 -0.66
CA LEU A 191 -11.59 8.05 0.31
C LEU A 191 -10.28 8.82 0.40
N THR A 192 -9.75 8.99 1.61
CA THR A 192 -8.38 9.49 1.78
C THR A 192 -7.40 8.32 1.75
N VAL A 193 -6.39 8.36 0.89
CA VAL A 193 -5.32 7.37 0.81
C VAL A 193 -4.10 7.89 1.55
N TYR A 194 -3.60 7.14 2.51
CA TYR A 194 -2.42 7.45 3.32
C TYR A 194 -1.23 6.63 2.85
N PHE A 195 -0.08 7.28 2.69
CA PHE A 195 1.14 6.63 2.21
C PHE A 195 2.20 6.54 3.30
N TYR A 196 2.87 5.39 3.37
CA TYR A 196 4.03 5.15 4.22
C TYR A 196 5.17 4.57 3.40
N VAL A 197 6.41 4.97 3.70
CA VAL A 197 7.62 4.53 2.99
C VAL A 197 8.54 3.75 3.94
N ASN A 198 9.15 2.69 3.42
CA ASN A 198 10.09 1.80 4.12
C ASN A 198 9.50 1.09 5.35
N GLY A 199 8.19 0.81 5.32
CA GLY A 199 7.51 -0.01 6.30
C GLY A 199 6.00 0.27 6.36
N PRO A 200 5.21 -0.65 6.93
CA PRO A 200 3.79 -0.45 7.15
C PRO A 200 3.53 0.65 8.20
N VAL A 201 2.28 1.07 8.36
CA VAL A 201 1.87 2.00 9.43
C VAL A 201 2.33 1.51 10.81
N GLY A 202 2.85 2.43 11.62
CA GLY A 202 3.46 2.14 12.92
C GLY A 202 4.95 1.77 12.87
N VAL A 203 5.49 1.48 11.69
CA VAL A 203 6.92 1.15 11.47
C VAL A 203 7.57 2.10 10.46
N GLY A 204 6.92 2.31 9.31
CA GLY A 204 7.42 3.16 8.22
C GLY A 204 7.25 4.65 8.47
N GLN A 205 7.78 5.46 7.55
CA GLN A 205 7.70 6.91 7.60
C GLN A 205 6.48 7.42 6.82
N ALA A 206 5.70 8.32 7.40
CA ALA A 206 4.57 8.93 6.71
C ALA A 206 5.04 9.73 5.49
N ALA A 207 4.45 9.45 4.33
CA ALA A 207 4.77 10.08 3.04
C ALA A 207 3.63 10.95 2.50
N GLY A 208 2.66 11.28 3.35
CA GLY A 208 1.52 12.13 3.04
C GLY A 208 0.24 11.35 2.78
N SER A 209 -0.77 12.06 2.29
CA SER A 209 -2.08 11.52 1.98
C SER A 209 -2.78 12.33 0.89
N VAL A 210 -3.70 11.70 0.16
CA VAL A 210 -4.46 12.31 -0.93
C VAL A 210 -5.90 11.84 -0.91
N VAL A 211 -6.85 12.71 -1.29
CA VAL A 211 -8.24 12.29 -1.48
C VAL A 211 -8.40 11.69 -2.88
N ALA A 212 -8.85 10.44 -2.95
CA ALA A 212 -9.24 9.75 -4.17
C ALA A 212 -10.57 10.31 -4.68
N GLN A 213 -10.49 11.34 -5.53
CA GLN A 213 -11.64 12.06 -6.07
C GLN A 213 -11.47 12.48 -7.54
N GLU A 214 -10.34 12.16 -8.16
CA GLU A 214 -10.07 12.52 -9.55
C GLU A 214 -10.80 11.60 -10.52
N VAL A 215 -11.11 12.12 -11.71
CA VAL A 215 -11.66 11.32 -12.81
C VAL A 215 -10.55 10.43 -13.36
N GLY A 216 -10.76 9.12 -13.28
CA GLY A 216 -9.78 8.14 -13.74
C GLY A 216 -9.68 7.97 -15.26
N LEU A 217 -8.71 7.14 -15.66
CA LEU A 217 -8.50 6.71 -17.06
C LEU A 217 -9.65 5.83 -17.63
N GLY A 218 -10.75 5.65 -16.92
CA GLY A 218 -11.93 4.88 -17.32
C GLY A 218 -13.17 5.70 -17.71
N GLY A 219 -13.12 7.04 -17.65
CA GLY A 219 -14.22 7.92 -18.07
C GLY A 219 -15.05 8.53 -16.94
N ALA A 220 -16.06 9.31 -17.33
CA ALA A 220 -16.92 10.10 -16.43
C ALA A 220 -17.75 9.18 -15.52
N GLY A 221 -17.62 9.36 -14.20
CA GLY A 221 -18.41 8.65 -13.19
C GLY A 221 -17.61 7.93 -12.11
N LEU A 222 -16.30 7.75 -12.29
CA LEU A 222 -15.43 7.04 -11.34
C LEU A 222 -14.44 7.99 -10.68
N ASN A 223 -14.96 8.95 -9.89
CA ASN A 223 -14.21 9.94 -9.11
C ASN A 223 -13.47 9.29 -7.93
N HIS A 224 -12.61 8.32 -8.23
CA HIS A 224 -11.90 7.47 -7.28
C HIS A 224 -10.41 7.42 -7.56
N TYR A 225 -9.93 8.16 -8.56
CA TYR A 225 -8.51 8.24 -8.83
C TYR A 225 -7.82 9.20 -7.87
N PHE A 226 -6.56 8.92 -7.61
CA PHE A 226 -5.66 9.81 -6.91
C PHE A 226 -4.35 9.98 -7.66
N ASN A 227 -3.75 11.15 -7.44
CA ASN A 227 -2.44 11.53 -7.92
C ASN A 227 -1.70 12.21 -6.76
N HIS A 228 -0.65 11.57 -6.25
CA HIS A 228 0.09 12.03 -5.07
C HIS A 228 1.57 12.17 -5.38
N GLN A 229 2.12 13.37 -5.18
CA GLN A 229 3.55 13.62 -5.27
C GLN A 229 4.23 13.25 -3.95
N LEU A 230 5.17 12.30 -4.00
CA LEU A 230 5.98 11.97 -2.83
C LEU A 230 6.86 13.15 -2.42
N PRO A 231 7.05 13.37 -1.10
CA PRO A 231 8.03 14.30 -0.57
C PRO A 231 9.44 14.08 -1.12
N ALA A 232 10.23 15.15 -1.20
CA ALA A 232 11.60 15.16 -1.70
C ALA A 232 12.50 14.07 -1.09
N GLN A 233 12.43 13.86 0.22
CA GLN A 233 13.25 12.88 0.93
C GLN A 233 13.01 11.41 0.54
N PHE A 234 11.93 11.13 -0.21
CA PHE A 234 11.62 9.79 -0.72
C PHE A 234 11.90 9.65 -2.21
N ARG A 235 12.59 10.63 -2.81
CA ARG A 235 12.92 10.69 -4.24
C ARG A 235 14.42 10.91 -4.43
N ASP A 236 15.24 10.16 -3.72
CA ASP A 236 16.69 10.34 -3.67
C ASP A 236 17.46 9.36 -4.57
N GLY A 237 16.77 8.72 -5.52
CA GLY A 237 17.37 7.74 -6.43
C GLY A 237 17.66 6.38 -5.79
N THR A 238 17.21 6.14 -4.55
CA THR A 238 17.35 4.85 -3.87
C THR A 238 16.11 3.98 -4.04
N THR A 239 16.29 2.65 -4.06
CA THR A 239 15.17 1.69 -4.05
C THR A 239 14.43 1.74 -2.72
N ARG A 240 13.12 1.98 -2.78
CA ARG A 240 12.23 2.12 -1.62
C ARG A 240 10.99 1.28 -1.77
N GLU A 241 10.30 1.05 -0.66
CA GLU A 241 8.98 0.41 -0.62
C GLU A 241 7.92 1.41 -0.18
N ILE A 242 6.76 1.43 -0.85
CA ILE A 242 5.60 2.22 -0.44
C ILE A 242 4.42 1.33 -0.07
N TYR A 243 3.77 1.70 1.03
CA TYR A 243 2.54 1.13 1.57
C TYR A 243 1.44 2.17 1.43
N ALA A 244 0.24 1.76 1.02
CA ALA A 244 -0.91 2.65 0.90
C ALA A 244 -2.11 2.10 1.66
N TYR A 245 -2.84 2.97 2.35
CA TYR A 245 -3.99 2.61 3.17
C TYR A 245 -5.17 3.50 2.81
N ALA A 246 -6.33 2.93 2.54
CA ALA A 246 -7.52 3.70 2.21
C ALA A 246 -8.32 4.07 3.47
N GLU A 247 -8.94 5.24 3.49
CA GLU A 247 -9.76 5.79 4.58
C GLU A 247 -9.03 6.10 5.91
N GLN A 248 -8.21 5.18 6.40
CA GLN A 248 -7.45 5.27 7.64
C GLN A 248 -6.12 4.54 7.50
N ALA A 249 -5.08 5.05 8.15
CA ALA A 249 -3.78 4.40 8.23
C ALA A 249 -3.79 3.26 9.27
N ILE A 250 -4.48 2.16 8.97
CA ILE A 250 -4.54 0.96 9.81
C ILE A 250 -4.34 -0.30 8.96
N ALA A 251 -3.80 -1.38 9.55
CA ALA A 251 -3.48 -2.61 8.81
C ALA A 251 -4.66 -3.18 8.01
N GLY A 252 -5.88 -3.13 8.57
CA GLY A 252 -7.09 -3.61 7.91
C GLY A 252 -7.49 -2.84 6.64
N ASN A 253 -6.91 -1.67 6.39
CA ASN A 253 -7.19 -0.82 5.24
C ASN A 253 -6.05 -0.77 4.22
N LEU A 254 -5.07 -1.68 4.33
CA LEU A 254 -3.97 -1.78 3.39
C LEU A 254 -4.49 -2.07 1.97
N LEU A 255 -4.11 -1.22 1.02
CA LEU A 255 -4.47 -1.41 -0.38
C LEU A 255 -3.70 -2.61 -0.97
N PRO A 256 -4.38 -3.49 -1.73
CA PRO A 256 -3.74 -4.55 -2.50
C PRO A 256 -2.56 -4.06 -3.35
N GLY A 257 -1.56 -4.92 -3.54
CA GLY A 257 -0.36 -4.60 -4.32
C GLY A 257 0.68 -3.75 -3.60
N THR A 258 0.50 -3.54 -2.29
CA THR A 258 1.51 -2.92 -1.44
C THR A 258 2.09 -3.91 -0.42
N PRO A 259 3.39 -3.85 -0.06
CA PRO A 259 4.38 -2.88 -0.51
C PRO A 259 4.69 -2.94 -2.00
N LYS A 260 4.90 -1.76 -2.60
CA LYS A 260 5.36 -1.63 -3.99
C LYS A 260 6.76 -1.03 -4.00
N GLN A 261 7.69 -1.68 -4.68
CA GLN A 261 9.05 -1.15 -4.85
C GLN A 261 9.08 -0.05 -5.91
N TYR A 262 9.87 0.99 -5.67
CA TYR A 262 10.09 2.08 -6.61
C TYR A 262 11.47 2.71 -6.44
N VAL A 263 11.90 3.41 -7.50
CA VAL A 263 13.00 4.36 -7.47
C VAL A 263 12.45 5.67 -8.03
N ALA A 264 12.67 6.78 -7.33
CA ALA A 264 12.25 8.10 -7.77
C ALA A 264 13.35 9.13 -7.52
N TYR A 265 13.33 10.20 -8.29
CA TYR A 265 14.38 11.19 -8.37
C TYR A 265 13.82 12.59 -8.19
N GLN A 266 14.49 13.35 -7.34
CA GLN A 266 14.25 14.75 -7.09
C GLN A 266 15.05 15.55 -8.10
N GLN A 267 14.39 16.55 -8.66
CA GLN A 267 15.00 17.59 -9.47
C GLN A 267 15.94 18.44 -8.61
N SER A 268 17.18 18.64 -9.05
CA SER A 268 18.15 19.47 -8.33
C SER A 268 17.98 20.97 -8.65
N ASP A 269 18.31 21.83 -7.68
CA ASP A 269 18.30 23.27 -7.90
C ASP A 269 19.40 23.68 -8.90
N GLU A 270 20.55 23.00 -8.83
CA GLU A 270 21.67 23.16 -9.76
C GLU A 270 21.27 22.79 -11.18
N GLY A 271 20.54 21.68 -11.36
CA GLY A 271 20.05 21.25 -12.66
C GLY A 271 19.01 22.20 -13.24
N ARG A 272 18.13 22.75 -12.40
CA ARG A 272 17.18 23.82 -12.79
C ARG A 272 17.89 25.09 -13.24
N GLN A 273 18.92 25.52 -12.51
CA GLN A 273 19.74 26.67 -12.89
C GLN A 273 20.50 26.42 -14.20
N TYR A 274 21.09 25.24 -14.36
CA TYR A 274 21.79 24.85 -15.58
C TYR A 274 20.85 24.83 -16.79
N PHE A 275 19.65 24.27 -16.63
CA PHE A 275 18.63 24.26 -17.67
C PHE A 275 18.26 25.68 -18.11
N ALA A 276 17.97 26.56 -17.15
CA ALA A 276 17.60 27.95 -17.44
C ALA A 276 18.71 28.71 -18.18
N ALA A 277 19.97 28.51 -17.77
CA ALA A 277 21.12 29.22 -18.34
C ALA A 277 21.57 28.69 -19.71
N ASN A 278 21.52 27.37 -19.93
CA ASN A 278 22.19 26.74 -21.08
C ASN A 278 21.24 26.05 -22.04
N ILE A 279 20.06 25.61 -21.58
CA ILE A 279 19.17 24.76 -22.36
C ILE A 279 17.92 25.50 -22.81
N ALA A 280 17.27 26.27 -21.93
CA ALA A 280 15.93 26.79 -22.16
C ALA A 280 15.79 27.52 -23.50
N THR A 281 16.70 28.43 -23.84
CA THR A 281 16.70 29.17 -25.11
C THR A 281 16.90 28.26 -26.32
N ASN A 282 17.91 27.39 -26.29
CA ASN A 282 18.20 26.48 -27.40
C ASN A 282 17.06 25.47 -27.60
N PHE A 283 16.47 25.01 -26.51
CA PHE A 283 15.36 24.07 -26.53
C PHE A 283 14.10 24.73 -27.08
N ALA A 284 13.79 25.96 -26.66
CA ALA A 284 12.72 26.78 -27.24
C ALA A 284 12.89 26.98 -28.75
N ASN A 285 14.08 27.39 -29.19
CA ASN A 285 14.35 27.68 -30.59
C ASN A 285 14.34 26.43 -31.48
N THR A 286 14.80 25.29 -30.95
CA THR A 286 15.01 24.07 -31.76
C THR A 286 13.82 23.11 -31.69
N CYS A 287 13.16 23.01 -30.55
CA CYS A 287 12.13 22.01 -30.26
C CYS A 287 10.79 22.60 -29.83
N GLY A 288 10.73 23.90 -29.50
CA GLY A 288 9.55 24.55 -28.95
C GLY A 288 8.33 24.61 -29.87
N ALA A 289 8.53 24.39 -31.18
CA ALA A 289 7.42 24.26 -32.12
C ALA A 289 6.54 23.03 -31.86
N CYS A 290 7.09 21.97 -31.23
CA CYS A 290 6.39 20.70 -31.02
C CYS A 290 6.29 20.27 -29.55
N HIS A 291 7.10 20.86 -28.67
CA HIS A 291 7.22 20.43 -27.29
C HIS A 291 7.11 21.61 -26.32
N PRO A 292 6.52 21.42 -25.14
CA PRO A 292 6.72 22.35 -24.04
C PRO A 292 8.21 22.39 -23.67
N THR A 293 8.75 23.59 -23.49
CA THR A 293 10.18 23.80 -23.20
C THR A 293 10.42 24.27 -21.77
N THR A 294 9.52 23.87 -20.87
CA THR A 294 9.70 24.05 -19.43
C THR A 294 10.70 23.04 -18.89
N TYR A 295 11.28 23.35 -17.74
CA TYR A 295 12.19 22.46 -17.04
C TYR A 295 11.52 21.10 -16.74
N GLU A 296 10.26 21.11 -16.31
CA GLU A 296 9.51 19.90 -15.96
C GLU A 296 9.29 18.99 -17.17
N ALA A 297 8.93 19.57 -18.33
CA ALA A 297 8.74 18.81 -19.56
C ALA A 297 10.07 18.26 -20.11
N GLY A 298 11.14 19.05 -20.01
CA GLY A 298 12.49 18.62 -20.32
C GLY A 298 12.94 17.46 -19.43
N PHE A 299 12.77 17.60 -18.11
CA PHE A 299 13.24 16.63 -17.13
C PHE A 299 12.55 15.28 -17.29
N ALA A 300 11.25 15.27 -17.58
CA ALA A 300 10.50 14.04 -17.87
C ALA A 300 11.08 13.26 -19.07
N ASN A 301 11.64 13.95 -20.07
CA ASN A 301 12.35 13.31 -21.18
C ASN A 301 13.81 13.02 -20.86
N LEU A 302 14.45 13.86 -20.05
CA LEU A 302 15.82 13.68 -19.58
C LEU A 302 15.93 12.40 -18.76
N ILE A 303 14.98 12.09 -17.88
CA ILE A 303 15.05 10.94 -16.98
C ILE A 303 14.65 9.60 -17.63
N SER A 304 14.46 9.54 -18.95
CA SER A 304 13.96 8.32 -19.61
C SER A 304 15.01 7.72 -20.55
N PRO A 305 15.52 6.49 -20.34
CA PRO A 305 15.29 5.66 -19.15
C PRO A 305 15.95 6.25 -17.90
N PRO A 306 15.44 5.96 -16.70
CA PRO A 306 16.04 6.46 -15.46
C PRO A 306 17.35 5.74 -15.13
N PRO A 307 18.20 6.30 -14.26
CA PRO A 307 19.46 5.67 -13.86
C PRO A 307 19.32 4.21 -13.41
N ASP A 308 18.29 3.86 -12.63
CA ASP A 308 18.06 2.48 -12.15
C ASP A 308 17.65 1.50 -13.26
N LYS A 309 17.35 2.02 -14.46
CA LYS A 309 17.03 1.25 -15.68
C LYS A 309 18.09 1.42 -16.77
N GLY A 310 19.31 1.83 -16.40
CA GLY A 310 20.44 1.94 -17.33
C GLY A 310 20.49 3.26 -18.12
N GLY A 311 19.74 4.28 -17.68
CA GLY A 311 19.88 5.63 -18.18
C GLY A 311 21.25 6.22 -17.88
N THR A 312 21.78 6.96 -18.85
CA THR A 312 23.07 7.64 -18.80
C THR A 312 22.98 9.00 -19.49
N ALA A 313 24.02 9.80 -19.35
CA ALA A 313 24.15 11.06 -20.07
C ALA A 313 24.02 10.85 -21.59
N GLN A 314 24.49 9.73 -22.15
CA GLN A 314 24.54 9.50 -23.59
C GLN A 314 23.32 8.78 -24.17
N ASN A 315 22.46 8.17 -23.35
CA ASN A 315 21.32 7.37 -23.82
C ASN A 315 19.97 7.82 -23.24
N ASN A 316 19.89 9.01 -22.65
CA ASN A 316 18.61 9.55 -22.22
C ASN A 316 17.73 9.98 -23.40
N GLY A 317 16.44 10.18 -23.12
CA GLY A 317 15.39 10.39 -24.11
C GLY A 317 15.57 11.67 -24.92
N LEU A 318 16.11 12.73 -24.31
CA LEU A 318 16.45 13.96 -25.03
C LEU A 318 17.61 13.74 -25.99
N VAL A 319 18.66 13.04 -25.56
CA VAL A 319 19.83 12.75 -26.41
C VAL A 319 19.49 11.77 -27.53
N ILE A 320 18.78 10.67 -27.24
CA ILE A 320 18.37 9.69 -28.24
C ILE A 320 17.47 10.32 -29.30
N LYS A 321 16.45 11.08 -28.90
CA LYS A 321 15.54 11.72 -29.87
C LYS A 321 16.25 12.84 -30.63
N GLY A 322 16.93 13.75 -29.92
CA GLY A 322 17.61 14.90 -30.52
C GLY A 322 18.72 14.52 -31.50
N SER A 323 19.42 13.42 -31.27
CA SER A 323 20.47 12.92 -32.18
C SER A 323 19.94 12.10 -33.36
N GLY A 324 18.63 11.81 -33.41
CA GLY A 324 18.03 10.94 -34.42
C GLY A 324 18.22 9.45 -34.17
N GLY A 325 18.70 9.05 -32.99
CA GLY A 325 18.81 7.64 -32.58
C GLY A 325 17.47 6.92 -32.45
N ASN A 326 16.38 7.68 -32.24
CA ASN A 326 15.00 7.20 -32.41
C ASN A 326 14.26 8.14 -33.35
N GLY A 327 13.66 7.59 -34.41
CA GLY A 327 12.94 8.38 -35.41
C GLY A 327 11.81 9.17 -34.76
N HIS A 328 11.83 10.51 -34.94
CA HIS A 328 10.73 11.38 -34.53
C HIS A 328 10.52 12.49 -35.57
N GLY A 329 9.31 13.05 -35.64
CA GLY A 329 8.94 14.01 -36.69
C GLY A 329 9.78 15.30 -36.74
N GLY A 330 10.56 15.58 -35.69
CA GLY A 330 11.50 16.70 -35.66
C GLY A 330 12.85 16.42 -36.34
N GLY A 331 13.17 15.18 -36.66
CA GLY A 331 14.46 14.80 -37.25
C GLY A 331 15.66 14.98 -36.30
N ASN A 332 16.88 14.85 -36.84
CA ASN A 332 18.11 15.08 -36.07
C ASN A 332 18.31 16.58 -35.83
N ARG A 333 18.29 16.99 -34.56
CA ARG A 333 18.49 18.38 -34.11
C ARG A 333 19.89 18.63 -33.56
N CYS A 334 20.64 17.58 -33.21
CA CYS A 334 21.95 17.71 -32.58
C CYS A 334 23.12 17.61 -33.56
N GLY A 335 22.90 17.12 -34.79
CA GLY A 335 23.99 16.80 -35.71
C GLY A 335 24.84 15.60 -35.25
N GLY A 336 24.32 14.81 -34.28
CA GLY A 336 25.00 13.68 -33.64
C GLY A 336 24.88 13.73 -32.11
N THR A 337 25.22 12.63 -31.43
CA THR A 337 25.09 12.50 -29.96
C THR A 337 25.84 13.58 -29.18
N ASN A 338 26.98 14.05 -29.70
CA ASN A 338 27.85 15.01 -29.03
C ASN A 338 27.72 16.46 -29.56
N GLY A 339 26.82 16.71 -30.52
CA GLY A 339 26.55 18.06 -30.99
C GLY A 339 25.51 18.78 -30.15
N SER A 340 25.41 20.11 -30.27
CA SER A 340 24.42 20.92 -29.56
C SER A 340 23.03 20.76 -30.20
N PRO A 341 21.92 20.63 -29.43
CA PRO A 341 21.84 20.78 -27.97
C PRO A 341 22.08 19.49 -27.15
N CYS A 342 22.43 18.37 -27.78
CA CYS A 342 22.59 17.09 -27.07
C CYS A 342 23.73 17.13 -26.05
N ARG A 343 24.84 17.80 -26.34
CA ARG A 343 25.95 17.94 -25.37
C ARG A 343 25.50 18.63 -24.07
N GLU A 344 24.63 19.62 -24.17
CA GLU A 344 24.05 20.33 -23.03
C GLU A 344 23.06 19.43 -22.27
N PHE A 345 22.26 18.62 -22.97
CA PHE A 345 21.43 17.60 -22.32
C PHE A 345 22.27 16.56 -21.56
N GLN A 346 23.40 16.12 -22.14
CA GLN A 346 24.31 15.21 -21.46
C GLN A 346 24.86 15.83 -20.18
N GLU A 347 25.25 17.11 -20.21
CA GLU A 347 25.78 17.81 -19.04
C GLU A 347 24.71 18.04 -17.97
N TRP A 348 23.49 18.41 -18.39
CA TRP A 348 22.35 18.51 -17.49
C TRP A 348 22.07 17.19 -16.78
N TRP A 349 22.14 16.05 -17.50
CA TRP A 349 22.06 14.73 -16.87
C TRP A 349 23.12 14.55 -15.78
N ARG A 350 24.39 14.91 -16.01
CA ARG A 350 25.46 14.75 -15.01
C ARG A 350 25.19 15.56 -13.75
N ILE A 351 24.66 16.77 -13.93
CA ILE A 351 24.30 17.67 -12.81
C ILE A 351 23.13 17.10 -12.00
N GLU A 352 22.14 16.50 -12.65
CA GLU A 352 20.96 15.93 -11.97
C GLU A 352 21.28 14.62 -11.25
N PHE A 353 22.16 13.78 -11.81
CA PHE A 353 22.32 12.39 -11.37
C PHE A 353 23.73 12.00 -10.95
N GLY A 354 24.73 12.89 -11.05
CA GLY A 354 26.10 12.68 -10.57
C GLY A 354 26.96 11.70 -11.38
N ASN A 355 26.55 11.37 -12.62
CA ASN A 355 27.21 10.40 -13.51
C ASN A 355 27.77 11.06 -14.78
#